data_AF-A0A2R6REN0-F1
#
_entry.id   AF-A0A2R6REN0-F1
#
_cell.length_a   1.000
_cell.length_b   1.000
_cell.length_c   1.000
_cell.angle_alpha   90.00
_cell.angle_beta   90.00
_cell.angle_gamma   90.00
#
_symmetry.space_group_name_H-M   'P 1'
#
loop_
_entity.id
_entity.type
_entity.pdbx_description
1 polymer ?
#
loop_
_entity_poly.entity_id
_entity_poly.type
_entity_poly.pdbx_seq_one_letter_code
_entity_poly.pdbx_strand_id
1 'polypeptide(L)'
;MESKQEKPPSGYGKPPWVFKGSAMYQLHLVKAKTARAFIPKEFKLVEAFGYTLGGFFLASYDDSPVGIFDELVLIAGIVWNPPTSCA
;
A
#
# COMPACT_ATOMS: atom_id res chain seq x y z
N MET A 1 -26.28 -6.59 25.58
CA MET A 1 -26.59 -5.24 25.07
C MET A 1 -25.32 -4.75 24.38
N GLU A 2 -25.27 -4.86 23.06
CA GLU A 2 -24.09 -4.44 22.30
C GLU A 2 -24.15 -2.92 22.16
N SER A 3 -23.21 -2.22 22.80
CA SER A 3 -23.15 -0.76 22.75
C SER A 3 -22.80 -0.32 21.33
N LYS A 4 -23.72 0.35 20.64
CA LYS A 4 -23.42 1.09 19.40
C LYS A 4 -22.36 2.14 19.74
N GLN A 5 -21.09 1.83 19.45
CA GLN A 5 -20.03 2.83 19.52
C GLN A 5 -20.26 3.84 18.39
N GLU A 6 -20.43 5.10 18.77
CA GLU A 6 -20.54 6.20 17.81
C GLU A 6 -19.25 6.28 16.97
N LYS A 7 -19.42 6.45 15.66
CA LYS A 7 -18.33 6.55 14.70
C LYS A 7 -17.50 7.79 15.06
N PRO A 8 -16.20 7.67 15.39
CA PRO A 8 -15.40 8.82 15.77
C PRO A 8 -15.28 9.80 14.57
N PRO A 9 -15.07 11.10 14.84
CA PRO A 9 -15.02 12.13 13.80
C PRO A 9 -13.87 11.94 12.79
N SER A 10 -12.91 11.05 13.08
CA SER A 10 -11.76 10.69 12.24
C SER A 10 -12.09 9.81 11.03
N GLY A 11 -13.36 9.45 10.79
CA GLY A 11 -13.79 8.62 9.65
C GLY A 11 -13.51 7.12 9.82
N TYR A 12 -12.41 6.75 10.48
CA TYR A 12 -12.04 5.38 10.84
C TYR A 12 -12.44 5.04 12.29
N GLY A 13 -12.90 3.80 12.53
CA GLY A 13 -13.12 3.26 13.88
C GLY A 13 -11.81 3.05 14.68
N LYS A 14 -11.90 2.53 15.91
CA LYS A 14 -10.71 2.20 16.71
C LYS A 14 -9.97 0.99 16.11
N PRO A 15 -8.63 0.98 16.07
CA PRO A 15 -7.86 -0.18 15.62
C PRO A 15 -7.99 -1.37 16.60
N PRO A 16 -7.74 -2.61 16.16
CA PRO A 16 -7.25 -3.00 14.83
C PRO A 16 -8.31 -2.91 13.74
N TRP A 17 -7.92 -2.40 12.58
CA TRP A 17 -8.79 -2.32 11.41
C TRP A 17 -8.75 -3.63 10.63
N VAL A 18 -9.92 -4.13 10.25
CA VAL A 18 -10.07 -5.34 9.46
C VAL A 18 -10.69 -4.95 8.14
N PHE A 19 -10.04 -5.34 7.05
CA PHE A 19 -10.51 -5.19 5.68
C PHE A 19 -10.73 -6.60 5.11
N LYS A 20 -11.88 -6.85 4.49
CA LYS A 20 -12.18 -8.10 3.79
C LYS A 20 -12.58 -7.80 2.35
N GLY A 21 -12.28 -8.73 1.47
CA GLY A 21 -12.54 -8.60 0.05
C GLY A 21 -11.63 -9.47 -0.78
N SER A 22 -11.46 -9.07 -2.04
CA SER A 22 -10.57 -9.72 -3.00
C SER A 22 -9.55 -8.73 -3.55
N ALA A 23 -8.39 -9.24 -3.97
CA ALA A 23 -7.33 -8.41 -4.51
C ALA A 23 -6.56 -9.08 -5.65
N MET A 24 -6.07 -8.26 -6.56
CA MET A 24 -5.16 -8.63 -7.63
C MET A 24 -3.88 -7.80 -7.54
N TYR A 25 -2.74 -8.49 -7.45
CA TYR A 25 -1.43 -7.89 -7.54
C TYR A 25 -0.85 -8.12 -8.93
N GLN A 26 -0.32 -7.06 -9.53
CA GLN A 26 0.46 -7.19 -10.76
C GLN A 26 1.79 -6.47 -10.58
N LEU A 27 2.87 -7.24 -10.63
CA LEU A 27 4.23 -6.73 -10.51
C LEU A 27 4.79 -6.38 -11.89
N HIS A 28 5.52 -5.27 -11.97
CA HIS A 28 6.15 -4.79 -13.21
C HIS A 28 7.57 -4.32 -12.96
N LEU A 29 8.41 -4.42 -14.00
CA LEU A 29 9.67 -3.69 -14.04
C LEU A 29 9.38 -2.24 -14.40
N VAL A 30 9.71 -1.34 -13.47
CA VAL A 30 9.56 0.11 -13.62
C VAL A 30 10.95 0.71 -13.81
N LYS A 31 11.11 1.60 -14.79
CA LYS A 31 12.39 2.31 -15.01
C LYS A 31 12.77 3.04 -13.72
N ALA A 32 13.97 2.77 -13.21
CA ALA A 32 14.42 3.32 -11.94
C ALA A 32 14.43 4.86 -11.94
N LYS A 33 14.78 5.47 -13.07
CA LYS A 33 14.71 6.93 -13.27
C LYS A 33 13.29 7.48 -13.05
N THR A 34 12.26 6.76 -13.50
CA THR A 34 10.86 7.15 -13.32
C THR A 34 10.42 6.92 -11.88
N ALA A 35 10.70 5.74 -11.33
CA ALA A 35 10.38 5.40 -9.94
C ALA A 35 11.00 6.40 -8.94
N ARG A 36 12.22 6.87 -9.22
CA ARG A 36 12.94 7.75 -8.31
C ARG A 36 12.23 9.08 -8.04
N ALA A 37 11.46 9.60 -9.00
CA ALA A 37 10.73 10.85 -8.84
C ALA A 37 9.65 10.80 -7.74
N PHE A 38 9.16 9.60 -7.40
CA PHE A 38 8.06 9.39 -6.45
C PHE A 38 8.51 8.90 -5.08
N ILE A 39 9.80 8.63 -4.91
CA ILE A 39 10.31 8.00 -3.69
C ILE A 39 11.23 8.99 -2.96
N PRO A 40 11.04 9.20 -1.64
CA PRO A 40 11.89 10.07 -0.84
C PRO A 40 13.39 9.72 -0.96
N LYS A 41 14.24 10.76 -0.91
CA LYS A 41 15.67 10.65 -1.24
C LYS A 41 16.46 9.82 -0.22
N GLU A 42 15.99 9.78 1.01
CA GLU A 42 16.53 9.00 2.13
C GLU A 42 16.41 7.49 1.91
N PHE A 43 15.45 7.05 1.10
CA PHE A 43 15.24 5.63 0.81
C PHE A 43 16.06 5.19 -0.41
N LYS A 44 16.94 4.21 -0.21
CA LYS A 44 17.71 3.61 -1.29
C LYS A 44 16.79 2.73 -2.15
N LEU A 45 16.67 3.04 -3.44
CA LEU A 45 15.91 2.23 -4.39
C LEU A 45 16.61 0.89 -4.63
N VAL A 46 15.87 -0.21 -4.58
CA VAL A 46 16.35 -1.52 -5.02
C VAL A 46 16.23 -1.55 -6.54
N GLU A 47 17.38 -1.53 -7.22
CA GLU A 47 17.48 -1.42 -8.67
C GLU A 47 18.41 -2.50 -9.24
N ALA A 48 18.02 -3.06 -10.39
CA ALA A 48 18.86 -3.90 -11.23
C ALA A 48 18.67 -3.49 -12.70
N PHE A 49 19.77 -3.34 -13.43
CA PHE A 49 19.78 -3.02 -14.87
C PHE A 49 18.96 -1.78 -15.28
N GLY A 50 18.86 -0.75 -14.43
CA GLY A 50 18.06 0.45 -14.73
C GLY A 50 16.58 0.33 -14.38
N TYR A 51 16.16 -0.76 -13.72
CA TYR A 51 14.78 -1.04 -13.34
C TYR A 51 14.67 -1.38 -11.86
N THR A 52 13.50 -1.10 -11.28
CA THR A 52 13.06 -1.57 -9.97
C THR A 52 11.79 -2.41 -10.13
N LEU A 53 11.47 -3.22 -9.13
CA LEU A 53 10.19 -3.91 -9.06
C LEU A 53 9.15 -2.96 -8.48
N GLY A 54 8.14 -2.63 -9.27
CA GLY A 54 6.96 -1.89 -8.86
C GLY A 54 5.70 -2.64 -9.30
N GLY A 55 4.62 -1.90 -9.54
CA GLY A 55 3.39 -2.47 -10.08
C GLY A 55 2.15 -1.77 -9.56
N PHE A 56 1.06 -2.50 -9.48
CA PHE A 56 -0.16 -2.02 -8.85
C PHE A 56 -0.88 -3.13 -8.09
N PHE A 57 -1.71 -2.70 -7.16
CA PHE A 57 -2.63 -3.53 -6.39
C PHE A 57 -4.03 -2.99 -6.61
N LEU A 58 -4.95 -3.85 -7.06
CA LEU A 58 -6.36 -3.55 -7.19
C LEU A 58 -7.12 -4.40 -6.17
N ALA A 59 -7.91 -3.77 -5.32
CA ALA A 59 -8.76 -4.46 -4.35
C ALA A 59 -10.21 -4.00 -4.46
N SER A 60 -11.11 -4.94 -4.19
CA SER A 60 -12.52 -4.68 -3.96
C SER A 60 -12.86 -5.16 -2.56
N TYR A 61 -13.20 -4.23 -1.68
CA TYR A 61 -13.48 -4.48 -0.28
C TYR A 61 -14.99 -4.54 -0.03
N ASP A 62 -15.47 -5.67 0.49
CA ASP A 62 -16.86 -5.88 0.88
C ASP A 62 -17.14 -5.59 2.37
N ASP A 63 -16.08 -5.44 3.17
CA ASP A 63 -16.14 -5.05 4.59
C ASP A 63 -14.88 -4.25 4.98
N SER A 64 -15.06 -3.05 5.53
CA SER A 64 -13.95 -2.22 6.05
C SER A 64 -14.44 -1.17 7.07
N PRO A 65 -13.54 -0.55 7.85
CA PRO A 65 -13.92 0.51 8.79
C PRO A 65 -14.58 1.75 8.14
N VAL A 66 -14.36 1.94 6.84
CA VAL A 66 -14.87 3.09 6.07
C VAL A 66 -16.02 2.72 5.12
N GLY A 67 -16.44 1.46 5.10
CA GLY A 67 -17.48 0.94 4.22
C GLY A 67 -16.93 0.16 3.02
N ILE A 68 -17.80 -0.12 2.05
CA ILE A 68 -17.46 -0.86 0.83
C ILE A 68 -16.81 0.11 -0.16
N PHE A 69 -15.67 -0.25 -0.73
CA PHE A 69 -14.99 0.54 -1.75
C PHE A 69 -14.02 -0.31 -2.56
N ASP A 70 -13.68 0.19 -3.75
CA ASP A 70 -12.60 -0.34 -4.57
C ASP A 70 -11.35 0.54 -4.41
N GLU A 71 -10.17 -0.08 -4.32
CA GLU A 71 -8.89 0.59 -4.13
C GLU A 71 -7.92 0.25 -5.26
N LEU A 72 -7.28 1.27 -5.83
CA LEU A 72 -6.14 1.12 -6.73
C LEU A 72 -4.90 1.78 -6.11
N VAL A 73 -3.88 0.98 -5.81
CA VAL A 73 -2.59 1.44 -5.32
C VAL A 73 -1.54 1.26 -6.41
N LEU A 74 -0.86 2.34 -6.79
CA LEU A 74 0.34 2.26 -7.63
C LEU A 74 1.58 2.16 -6.75
N ILE A 75 2.41 1.16 -7.01
CA ILE A 75 3.65 0.89 -6.29
C ILE A 75 4.82 1.31 -7.18
N ALA A 76 5.47 2.42 -6.83
CA ALA A 76 6.54 3.00 -7.65
C ALA A 76 7.81 2.15 -7.71
N GLY A 77 8.18 1.47 -6.62
CA GLY A 77 9.39 0.66 -6.53
C GLY A 77 9.65 0.12 -5.13
N ILE A 78 10.52 -0.90 -5.02
CA ILE A 78 10.98 -1.44 -3.73
C ILE A 78 12.13 -0.59 -3.20
N VAL A 79 12.07 -0.26 -1.91
CA VAL A 79 13.13 0.48 -1.22
C VAL A 79 13.78 -0.34 -0.11
N TRP A 80 15.03 -0.01 0.18
CA TRP A 80 15.78 -0.54 1.30
C TRP A 80 15.73 0.44 2.49
N ASN A 81 15.26 -0.03 3.65
CA ASN A 81 15.20 0.73 4.90
C ASN A 81 15.89 -0.02 6.06
N PRO A 82 17.21 0.14 6.24
CA PRO A 82 17.94 -0.51 7.33
C PRO A 82 17.55 0.11 8.69
N PRO A 83 17.47 -0.66 9.79
CA PRO A 83 17.71 -2.11 9.90
C PRO A 83 16.47 -2.97 9.62
N THR A 84 15.31 -2.36 9.27
CA THR A 84 14.03 -3.08 9.14
C THR A 84 13.93 -3.95 7.89
N SER A 85 14.72 -3.65 6.86
CA SER A 85 14.84 -4.50 5.67
C SER A 85 15.95 -5.54 5.91
N CYS A 86 15.65 -6.81 5.65
CA CYS A 86 16.64 -7.90 5.53
C CYS A 86 16.87 -8.19 4.04
N ALA A 87 18.12 -8.44 3.68
CA ALA A 87 18.58 -8.77 2.33
C ALA A 87 19.14 -10.18 2.39
#